data_AF-A0A2V8DFS7-F1
#
_entry.id   AF-A0A2V8DFS7-F1
#
_cell.length_a   1.000
_cell.length_b   1.000
_cell.length_c   1.000
_cell.angle_alpha   90.00
_cell.angle_beta   90.00
_cell.angle_gamma   90.00
#
_symmetry.space_group_name_H-M   'P 1'
#
loop_
_entity.id
_entity.type
_entity.pdbx_description
1 polymer ?
#
loop_
_entity_poly.entity_id
_entity_poly.type
_entity_poly.pdbx_seq_one_letter_code
_entity_poly.pdbx_strand_id
1 'polypeptide(L)' 'MVDTQDNRVLVVGATGQLGGVITSKLSAAGVPVRALARRRDKLEALAAPGVELAAIDLLDLAKLT' A
#
# COMPACT_ATOMS: atom_id res chain seq x y z
N MET A 1 -5.53 -26.42 0.94
CA MET A 1 -6.13 -25.34 1.76
C MET A 1 -5.01 -24.35 1.99
N VAL A 2 -5.01 -23.21 1.28
CA VAL A 2 -3.92 -22.23 1.38
C VAL A 2 -4.17 -21.44 2.66
N ASP A 3 -3.23 -21.51 3.60
CA ASP A 3 -3.28 -20.76 4.85
C ASP A 3 -3.22 -19.25 4.56
N THR A 4 -4.38 -18.58 4.63
CA THR A 4 -4.62 -17.18 4.25
C THR A 4 -4.15 -16.14 5.27
N GLN A 5 -3.26 -16.51 6.20
CA GLN A 5 -2.88 -15.64 7.32
C GLN A 5 -2.11 -14.41 6.80
N ASP A 6 -2.84 -13.29 6.71
CA ASP A 6 -2.46 -11.97 6.18
C ASP A 6 -2.22 -11.83 4.67
N ASN A 7 -3.22 -12.20 3.86
CA ASN A 7 -3.24 -11.91 2.43
C ASN A 7 -3.49 -10.40 2.14
N ARG A 8 -2.57 -9.53 2.57
CA ARG A 8 -2.61 -8.09 2.29
C ARG A 8 -2.15 -7.80 0.87
N VAL A 9 -2.76 -6.81 0.23
CA VAL A 9 -2.38 -6.37 -1.12
C VAL A 9 -1.27 -5.32 -1.03
N LEU A 10 -0.14 -5.54 -1.69
CA LEU A 10 0.88 -4.51 -1.89
C LEU A 10 0.53 -3.67 -3.13
N VAL A 11 0.33 -2.37 -2.94
CA VAL A 11 0.16 -1.42 -4.05
C VAL A 11 1.44 -0.61 -4.19
N VAL A 12 2.21 -0.91 -5.24
CA VAL A 12 3.40 -0.14 -5.62
C VAL A 12 2.97 1.10 -6.41
N GLY A 13 3.62 2.23 -6.14
CA GLY A 13 3.24 3.50 -6.79
C GLY A 13 1.88 3.98 -6.32
N ALA A 14 1.53 3.71 -5.05
CA ALA A 14 0.23 4.01 -4.47
C ALA A 14 -0.16 5.48 -4.58
N THR A 15 0.80 6.41 -4.62
CA THR A 15 0.52 7.85 -4.78
C THR A 15 0.32 8.30 -6.24
N GLY A 16 0.37 7.36 -7.20
CA GLY A 16 0.08 7.60 -8.61
C GLY A 16 -1.42 7.61 -8.90
N GLN A 17 -1.80 8.01 -10.11
CA GLN A 17 -3.20 8.20 -10.50
C GLN A 17 -4.03 6.92 -10.31
N LEU A 18 -3.54 5.78 -10.79
CA LEU A 18 -4.20 4.49 -10.62
C LEU A 18 -3.99 3.90 -9.22
N GLY A 19 -2.76 3.97 -8.70
CA GLY A 19 -2.41 3.41 -7.39
C GLY A 19 -3.27 3.95 -6.26
N GLY A 20 -3.59 5.25 -6.29
CA GLY A 20 -4.42 5.89 -5.27
C GLY A 20 -5.86 5.42 -5.33
N VAL A 21 -6.42 5.34 -6.54
CA VAL A 21 -7.78 4.82 -6.77
C VAL A 21 -7.89 3.36 -6.35
N ILE A 22 -6.90 2.53 -6.68
CA ILE A 22 -6.87 1.11 -6.30
C ILE A 22 -6.79 0.98 -4.78
N THR A 23 -5.88 1.71 -4.13
CA THR A 23 -5.72 1.72 -2.66
C THR A 23 -7.03 2.09 -1.97
N SER A 24 -7.68 3.15 -2.43
CA SER A 24 -8.97 3.60 -1.89
C SER A 24 -10.07 2.56 -2.04
N LYS A 25 -10.19 1.93 -3.22
CA LYS A 25 -11.21 0.89 -3.47
C LYS A 25 -10.98 -0.37 -2.63
N LEU A 26 -9.73 -0.80 -2.47
CA LEU A 26 -9.38 -1.97 -1.66
C LEU A 26 -9.66 -1.71 -0.17
N SER A 27 -9.28 -0.56 0.35
CA SER A 27 -9.60 -0.14 1.71
C SER A 27 -11.11 -0.09 1.95
N ALA A 28 -11.87 0.52 1.04
CA ALA A 28 -13.34 0.57 1.11
C ALA A 28 -13.99 -0.83 1.06
N ALA A 29 -13.35 -1.80 0.41
CA ALA A 29 -13.79 -3.19 0.38
C ALA A 29 -13.35 -4.01 1.61
N GLY A 30 -12.67 -3.39 2.59
CA GLY A 30 -12.15 -4.07 3.79
C GLY A 30 -10.93 -4.94 3.52
N VAL A 31 -10.30 -4.82 2.36
CA VAL A 31 -9.09 -5.57 2.01
C VAL A 31 -7.88 -4.84 2.60
N PRO A 32 -7.03 -5.49 3.42
CA PRO A 32 -5.81 -4.88 3.92
C PRO A 32 -4.85 -4.50 2.79
N VAL A 33 -4.34 -3.27 2.82
CA VAL A 33 -3.43 -2.74 1.78
C VAL A 33 -2.14 -2.24 2.41
N ARG A 34 -1.00 -2.60 1.84
CA ARG A 34 0.26 -1.87 2.04
C ARG A 34 0.48 -0.93 0.85
N ALA A 35 0.32 0.36 1.07
CA ALA A 35 0.52 1.40 0.08
C ALA A 35 1.99 1.84 0.06
N LEU A 36 2.71 1.53 -1.01
CA LEU A 36 4.13 1.83 -1.15
C LEU A 36 4.37 2.98 -2.15
N ALA A 37 5.11 3.99 -1.71
CA ALA A 37 5.65 5.03 -2.57
C ALA A 37 6.87 5.69 -1.92
N ARG A 38 7.66 6.44 -2.70
CA ARG A 38 8.89 7.09 -2.20
C ARG A 38 8.66 8.27 -1.26
N ARG A 39 7.51 8.94 -1.37
CA ARG A 39 7.22 10.22 -0.69
C ARG A 39 6.19 10.03 0.41
N ARG A 40 6.61 10.23 1.67
CA ARG A 40 5.77 10.05 2.87
C ARG A 40 4.60 11.02 2.91
N ASP A 41 4.84 12.29 2.59
CA ASP A 41 3.84 13.35 2.51
C ASP A 41 2.67 12.99 1.58
N LYS A 42 2.98 12.37 0.44
CA LYS A 42 1.95 11.94 -0.51
C LYS A 42 1.19 10.70 -0.06
N LEU A 43 1.84 9.81 0.70
CA LEU A 43 1.20 8.61 1.25
C LEU A 43 0.20 8.97 2.34
N GLU A 44 0.43 10.03 3.12
CA GLU A 44 -0.49 10.46 4.18
C GLU A 44 -1.89 10.80 3.64
N ALA A 45 -1.99 11.26 2.39
CA ALA A 45 -3.28 11.48 1.72
C ALA A 45 -4.07 10.18 1.45
N LEU A 46 -3.45 9.00 1.57
CA LEU A 46 -4.07 7.68 1.40
C LEU A 46 -4.36 6.98 2.74
N ALA A 47 -4.16 7.66 3.87
CA ALA A 47 -4.46 7.11 5.18
C ALA A 47 -5.95 6.75 5.30
N ALA A 48 -6.25 5.47 5.46
CA ALA A 48 -7.59 4.93 5.57
C ALA A 48 -7.58 3.60 6.36
N PRO A 49 -8.72 3.12 6.86
CA PRO A 49 -8.79 1.84 7.56
C PRO A 49 -8.20 0.70 6.73
N GLY A 50 -7.34 -0.10 7.36
CA GLY A 50 -6.67 -1.23 6.70
C GLY A 50 -5.54 -0.82 5.73
N VAL A 51 -5.19 0.46 5.62
CA VAL A 51 -4.06 0.94 4.79
C VAL A 51 -2.81 1.19 5.64
N GLU A 52 -1.77 0.41 5.39
CA GLU A 52 -0.42 0.61 5.90
C GLU A 52 0.40 1.48 4.91
N LEU A 53 1.02 2.55 5.40
CA LEU A 53 1.81 3.47 4.57
C LEU A 53 3.30 3.11 4.61
N ALA A 54 3.86 2.74 3.46
CA ALA A 54 5.26 2.33 3.32
C ALA A 54 6.04 3.33 2.44
N ALA A 55 6.74 4.27 3.09
CA ALA A 55 7.59 5.25 2.42
C ALA A 55 8.94 4.62 2.01
N ILE A 56 8.94 3.83 0.94
CA ILE A 56 10.10 3.02 0.52
C ILE A 56 10.38 3.30 -0.96
N ASP A 57 11.68 3.38 -1.30
CA ASP A 57 12.13 3.29 -2.68
C ASP A 57 12.38 1.82 -3.04
N LEU A 58 11.77 1.34 -4.11
CA LEU A 58 11.95 -0.05 -4.57
C LEU A 58 13.38 -0.34 -5.04
N LEU A 59 14.17 0.70 -5.32
CA LEU A 59 15.58 0.54 -5.66
C LEU A 59 16.48 0.40 -4.43
N ASP A 60 15.94 0.65 -3.22
CA ASP A 60 16.63 0.46 -1.95
C ASP A 60 16.30 -0.93 -1.40
N LEU A 61 16.98 -1.96 -1.94
CA LEU A 61 16.74 -3.37 -1.62
C LEU A 61 16.84 -3.68 -0.12
N ALA A 62 17.68 -2.95 0.61
CA ALA A 62 17.84 -3.11 2.07
C ALA A 62 16.58 -2.74 2.86
N LYS A 63 15.63 -2.02 2.22
CA LYS A 63 14.37 -1.60 2.83
C LYS A 63 13.16 -2.41 2.35
N LEU A 64 13.35 -3.47 1.56
CA LEU A 64 12.27 -4.30 1.01
C LEU A 64 11.96 -5.58 1.82
N THR A 65 12.74 -5.84 2.86
CA THR A 65 12.52 -6.93 3.82
C THR A 65 11.48 -6.54 4.86
#